data_AF-A0A4Q3KT09-F1
#
_entry.id   AF-A0A4Q3KT09-F1
#
_cell.length_a   1.000
_cell.length_b   1.000
_cell.length_c   1.000
_cell.angle_alpha   90.00
_cell.angle_beta   90.00
_cell.angle_gamma   90.00
#
_symmetry.space_group_name_H-M   'P 1'
#
loop_
_entity.id
_entity.type
_entity.pdbx_description
1 polymer ?
#
loop_
_entity_poly.entity_id
_entity_poly.type
_entity_poly.pdbx_seq_one_letter_code
_entity_poly.pdbx_strand_id
1 'polypeptide(L)'
;MNKLTRVLIAAGALVSSTHALALFPQQGMWSIGSELDGKPGRGVQIDRQGGRTLIISYFGYRADGSSMFLQASGALKDGKTFNGELTEFKNGRPLGGSQQSGEVARVVGPVSIEFETVTTGLITLPGEPAQRFSRFQFEEHTVRINGGFEGQVVVTDYFVNAVPAYLGISTRNNDLQILELIRNSDGSTTTCTLTGNLEVAGDGFASNGIAFCDKPNSWAGDRMPYRITDLKVDEYGSFSARLRYGSGGVRYYTASCTAGVVIGSPSRCSPQKYGLDANDLRE
;
A
#
# COMPACT_ATOMS: atom_id res chain seq x y z
N MET A 1 -67.26 24.34 -8.09
CA MET A 1 -65.98 24.98 -7.71
C MET A 1 -65.25 24.07 -6.74
N ASN A 2 -64.17 23.41 -7.17
CA ASN A 2 -62.97 23.13 -6.37
C ASN A 2 -61.94 22.43 -7.26
N LYS A 3 -60.91 23.18 -7.64
CA LYS A 3 -59.72 22.68 -8.33
C LYS A 3 -58.82 22.02 -7.29
N LEU A 4 -58.53 20.74 -7.43
CA LEU A 4 -57.48 20.06 -6.66
C LEU A 4 -56.45 19.49 -7.64
N THR A 5 -55.44 20.31 -7.87
CA THR A 5 -54.24 20.03 -8.66
C THR A 5 -53.44 18.92 -7.97
N ARG A 6 -53.23 17.80 -8.64
CA ARG A 6 -52.30 16.75 -8.18
C ARG A 6 -50.87 17.19 -8.49
N VAL A 7 -50.09 17.46 -7.44
CA VAL A 7 -48.64 17.62 -7.54
C VAL A 7 -48.02 16.22 -7.47
N LEU A 8 -47.41 15.76 -8.57
CA LEU A 8 -46.52 14.59 -8.55
C LEU A 8 -45.15 15.07 -8.06
N ILE A 9 -44.75 14.60 -6.88
CA ILE A 9 -43.36 14.71 -6.42
C ILE A 9 -42.60 13.52 -7.00
N ALA A 10 -41.75 13.78 -7.99
CA ALA A 10 -40.77 12.79 -8.46
C ALA A 10 -39.65 12.69 -7.42
N ALA A 11 -39.62 11.59 -6.67
CA ALA A 11 -38.51 11.25 -5.80
C ALA A 11 -37.32 10.81 -6.67
N GLY A 12 -36.39 11.74 -6.92
CA GLY A 12 -35.10 11.42 -7.55
C GLY A 12 -34.26 10.59 -6.59
N ALA A 13 -34.08 9.31 -6.89
CA ALA A 13 -33.11 8.46 -6.20
C ALA A 13 -31.69 8.97 -6.55
N LEU A 14 -31.06 9.66 -5.61
CA LEU A 14 -29.63 9.95 -5.64
C LEU A 14 -28.89 8.62 -5.50
N VAL A 15 -28.48 8.05 -6.63
CA VAL A 15 -27.50 6.96 -6.64
C VAL A 15 -26.18 7.58 -6.19
N SER A 16 -25.84 7.38 -4.92
CA SER A 16 -24.54 7.73 -4.38
C SER A 16 -23.48 6.93 -5.14
N SER A 17 -22.80 7.58 -6.08
CA SER A 17 -21.62 7.04 -6.74
C SER A 17 -20.55 6.81 -5.66
N THR A 18 -20.42 5.57 -5.21
CA THR A 18 -19.28 5.14 -4.42
C THR A 18 -18.05 5.40 -5.29
N HIS A 19 -17.28 6.42 -4.94
CA HIS A 19 -16.00 6.65 -5.59
C HIS A 19 -15.15 5.45 -5.23
N ALA A 20 -14.96 4.54 -6.20
CA ALA A 20 -13.92 3.54 -6.10
C ALA A 20 -12.61 4.33 -5.96
N LEU A 21 -12.03 4.33 -4.76
CA LEU A 21 -10.69 4.85 -4.55
C LEU A 21 -9.79 4.11 -5.54
N ALA A 22 -9.29 4.83 -6.55
CA ALA A 22 -8.36 4.26 -7.52
C ALA A 22 -7.10 3.84 -6.75
N LEU A 23 -6.95 2.53 -6.56
CA LEU A 23 -5.76 1.93 -5.97
C LEU A 23 -4.64 2.00 -7.02
N PHE A 24 -3.84 3.06 -6.97
CA PHE A 24 -2.70 3.20 -7.88
C PHE A 24 -1.59 2.20 -7.52
N PRO A 25 -0.95 1.57 -8.53
CA PRO A 25 0.16 0.67 -8.27
C PRO A 25 1.32 1.41 -7.60
N GLN A 26 2.02 0.70 -6.73
CA GLN A 26 3.20 1.23 -6.06
C GLN A 26 4.36 1.40 -7.03
N GLN A 27 5.14 2.46 -6.80
CA GLN A 27 6.40 2.70 -7.49
C GLN A 27 7.49 1.78 -6.95
N GLY A 28 8.48 1.46 -7.79
CA GLY A 28 9.66 0.67 -7.44
C GLY A 28 9.81 -0.59 -8.28
N MET A 29 10.58 -1.57 -7.76
CA MET A 29 10.87 -2.83 -8.44
C MET A 29 9.74 -3.86 -8.28
N TRP A 30 9.50 -4.65 -9.31
CA TRP A 30 8.48 -5.69 -9.39
C TRP A 30 9.09 -6.96 -9.99
N SER A 31 8.67 -8.10 -9.45
CA SER A 31 9.07 -9.45 -9.87
C SER A 31 8.01 -10.08 -10.78
N ILE A 32 8.48 -10.95 -11.68
CA ILE A 32 7.64 -11.67 -12.64
C ILE A 32 7.57 -13.14 -12.24
N GLY A 33 6.35 -13.65 -12.12
CA GLY A 33 6.04 -15.06 -11.90
C GLY A 33 6.80 -15.67 -10.73
N SER A 34 7.45 -16.80 -11.00
CA SER A 34 8.27 -17.55 -10.04
C SER A 34 9.76 -17.17 -10.08
N GLU A 35 10.14 -16.07 -10.74
CA GLU A 35 11.55 -15.65 -10.84
C GLU A 35 12.08 -14.99 -9.56
N LEU A 36 11.27 -14.94 -8.50
CA LEU A 36 11.68 -14.51 -7.17
C LEU A 36 12.31 -15.68 -6.40
N ASP A 37 13.46 -16.19 -6.87
CA ASP A 37 14.16 -17.34 -6.28
C ASP A 37 15.62 -17.04 -5.88
N GLY A 38 16.04 -15.78 -5.97
CA GLY A 38 17.39 -15.32 -5.62
C GLY A 38 18.44 -15.54 -6.72
N LYS A 39 18.04 -16.03 -7.90
CA LYS A 39 18.93 -16.18 -9.06
C LYS A 39 18.81 -15.00 -10.03
N PRO A 40 19.78 -14.81 -10.95
CA PRO A 40 19.63 -13.85 -12.04
C PRO A 40 18.37 -14.13 -12.86
N GLY A 41 17.58 -13.10 -13.09
CA GLY A 41 16.29 -13.20 -13.77
C GLY A 41 15.85 -11.85 -14.34
N ARG A 42 14.59 -11.76 -14.73
CA ARG A 42 13.99 -10.55 -15.29
C ARG A 42 13.36 -9.70 -14.19
N GLY A 43 13.20 -8.42 -14.46
CA GLY A 43 12.59 -7.49 -13.53
C GLY A 43 11.95 -6.31 -14.21
N VAL A 44 11.03 -5.66 -13.50
CA VAL A 44 10.36 -4.46 -13.98
C VAL A 44 10.43 -3.38 -12.91
N GLN A 45 10.80 -2.17 -13.28
CA GLN A 45 10.61 -0.98 -12.46
C GLN A 45 9.40 -0.20 -12.94
N ILE A 46 8.56 0.23 -11.99
CA ILE A 46 7.44 1.11 -12.24
C ILE A 46 7.70 2.45 -11.55
N ASP A 47 7.62 3.52 -12.32
CA ASP A 47 7.58 4.89 -11.83
C ASP A 47 6.21 5.49 -12.17
N ARG A 48 5.66 6.31 -11.27
CA ARG A 48 4.35 6.94 -11.43
C ARG A 48 4.46 8.46 -11.32
N GLN A 49 4.22 9.13 -12.45
CA GLN A 49 4.25 10.58 -12.58
C GLN A 49 2.84 11.16 -12.63
N GLY A 50 2.59 12.22 -11.85
CA GLY A 50 1.30 12.95 -11.88
C GLY A 50 0.07 12.09 -11.55
N GLY A 51 0.26 10.97 -10.83
CA GLY A 51 -0.80 10.06 -10.37
C GLY A 51 -1.24 8.99 -11.36
N ARG A 52 -1.34 9.29 -12.67
CA ARG A 52 -1.89 8.35 -13.66
C ARG A 52 -0.92 7.92 -14.75
N THR A 53 0.18 8.62 -14.96
CA THR A 53 1.17 8.23 -15.98
C THR A 53 2.16 7.27 -15.37
N LEU A 54 2.37 6.13 -16.02
CA LEU A 54 3.37 5.15 -15.63
C LEU A 54 4.53 5.18 -16.62
N ILE A 55 5.74 5.00 -16.08
CA ILE A 55 6.93 4.62 -16.83
C ILE A 55 7.30 3.21 -16.35
N ILE A 56 7.40 2.29 -17.29
CA ILE A 56 7.78 0.90 -17.10
C ILE A 56 9.18 0.74 -17.66
N SER A 57 10.14 0.32 -16.83
CA SER A 57 11.46 -0.10 -17.29
C SER A 57 11.60 -1.61 -17.07
N TYR A 58 11.73 -2.37 -18.14
CA TYR A 58 11.97 -3.81 -18.08
C TYR A 58 13.47 -4.07 -18.19
N PHE A 59 13.97 -4.99 -17.39
CA PHE A 59 15.34 -5.51 -17.45
C PHE A 59 15.27 -7.02 -17.66
N GLY A 60 16.01 -7.53 -18.63
CA GLY A 60 16.02 -8.95 -18.94
C GLY A 60 17.00 -9.28 -20.04
N TYR A 61 16.65 -10.26 -20.86
CA TYR A 61 17.58 -10.85 -21.82
C TYR A 61 16.97 -10.90 -23.23
N ARG A 62 17.83 -10.78 -24.24
CA ARG A 62 17.50 -11.10 -25.63
C ARG A 62 17.45 -12.62 -25.81
N ALA A 63 16.98 -13.07 -26.98
CA ALA A 63 16.97 -14.48 -27.35
C ALA A 63 18.37 -15.13 -27.35
N ASP A 64 19.44 -14.34 -27.54
CA ASP A 64 20.84 -14.79 -27.47
C ASP A 64 21.41 -14.82 -26.04
N GLY A 65 20.60 -14.48 -25.03
CA GLY A 65 21.01 -14.43 -23.63
C GLY A 65 21.74 -13.15 -23.21
N SER A 66 22.01 -12.21 -24.14
CA SER A 66 22.60 -10.92 -23.79
C SER A 66 21.61 -10.04 -23.02
N SER A 67 22.09 -9.25 -22.06
CA SER A 67 21.23 -8.36 -21.28
C SER A 67 20.68 -7.21 -22.13
N MET A 68 19.45 -6.82 -21.85
CA MET A 68 18.80 -5.65 -22.44
C MET A 68 17.91 -4.94 -21.43
N PHE A 69 17.66 -3.66 -21.69
CA PHE A 69 16.64 -2.89 -21.01
C PHE A 69 15.65 -2.35 -22.03
N LEU A 70 14.37 -2.32 -21.67
CA LEU A 70 13.29 -1.78 -22.49
C LEU A 70 12.51 -0.76 -21.66
N GLN A 71 11.89 0.22 -22.31
CA GLN A 71 10.94 1.12 -21.64
C GLN A 71 9.60 1.17 -22.37
N ALA A 72 8.54 1.34 -21.58
CA ALA A 72 7.22 1.74 -22.04
C ALA A 72 6.70 2.86 -21.15
N SER A 73 5.84 3.73 -21.69
CA SER A 73 5.14 4.73 -20.89
C SER A 73 3.72 4.92 -21.38
N GLY A 74 2.84 5.38 -20.50
CA GLY A 74 1.43 5.51 -20.82
C GLY A 74 0.56 5.79 -19.62
N ALA A 75 -0.71 6.11 -19.87
CA ALA A 75 -1.68 6.37 -18.83
C ALA A 75 -2.28 5.06 -18.28
N LEU A 76 -2.39 4.98 -16.97
CA LEU A 76 -3.18 3.97 -16.27
C LEU A 76 -4.67 4.23 -16.52
N LYS A 77 -5.32 3.25 -17.16
CA LYS A 77 -6.76 3.25 -17.43
C LYS A 77 -7.50 2.66 -16.24
N ASP A 78 -8.59 3.34 -15.85
CA ASP A 78 -9.49 2.92 -14.77
C ASP A 78 -8.81 2.60 -13.42
N GLY A 79 -7.60 3.15 -13.20
CA GLY A 79 -6.80 2.86 -12.01
C GLY A 79 -6.23 1.44 -11.96
N LYS A 80 -6.42 0.62 -13.01
CA LYS A 80 -6.16 -0.82 -12.97
C LYS A 80 -5.34 -1.35 -14.14
N THR A 81 -5.43 -0.76 -15.32
CA THR A 81 -4.87 -1.37 -16.53
C THR A 81 -3.86 -0.44 -17.20
N PHE A 82 -2.67 -0.97 -17.48
CA PHE A 82 -1.64 -0.32 -18.28
C PHE A 82 -1.45 -1.10 -19.58
N ASN A 83 -1.36 -0.38 -20.70
CA ASN A 83 -0.93 -0.92 -21.97
C ASN A 83 0.08 0.05 -22.59
N GLY A 84 1.17 -0.49 -23.13
CA GLY A 84 2.20 0.30 -23.79
C GLY A 84 3.05 -0.56 -24.71
N GLU A 85 3.99 0.07 -25.42
CA GLU A 85 4.95 -0.62 -26.28
C GLU A 85 6.32 -0.66 -25.59
N LEU A 86 6.87 -1.86 -25.39
CA LEU A 86 8.23 -2.02 -24.89
C LEU A 86 9.21 -1.68 -26.00
N THR A 87 9.97 -0.62 -25.79
CA THR A 87 10.91 -0.05 -26.76
C THR A 87 12.34 -0.23 -26.28
N GLU A 88 13.19 -0.73 -27.16
CA GLU A 88 14.63 -0.85 -26.95
C GLU A 88 15.33 0.41 -27.46
N PHE A 89 16.34 0.88 -26.74
CA PHE A 89 17.17 2.03 -27.13
C PHE A 89 18.62 1.62 -27.32
N LYS A 90 19.34 2.32 -28.21
CA LYS A 90 20.76 2.07 -28.50
C LYS A 90 21.53 3.37 -28.71
N ASN A 91 22.84 3.24 -28.89
CA ASN A 91 23.75 4.33 -29.28
C ASN A 91 23.68 5.57 -28.36
N GLY A 92 23.37 5.37 -27.07
CA GLY A 92 23.42 6.44 -26.07
C GLY A 92 24.82 6.66 -25.50
N ARG A 93 24.95 7.67 -24.62
CA ARG A 93 26.18 7.91 -23.86
C ARG A 93 26.59 6.69 -23.04
N PRO A 94 27.82 6.13 -23.25
CA PRO A 94 28.34 5.08 -22.39
C PRO A 94 28.78 5.65 -21.03
N LEU A 95 28.92 4.78 -20.01
CA LEU A 95 29.40 5.16 -18.68
C LEU A 95 30.79 5.81 -18.79
N GLY A 96 30.91 7.05 -18.29
CA GLY A 96 32.15 7.83 -18.38
C GLY A 96 32.45 8.48 -19.74
N GLY A 97 31.60 8.27 -20.77
CA GLY A 97 31.79 8.84 -22.11
C GLY A 97 31.41 10.32 -22.23
N SER A 98 31.59 10.89 -23.42
CA SER A 98 31.12 12.24 -23.77
C SER A 98 29.60 12.31 -23.92
N GLN A 99 29.03 13.52 -23.93
CA GLN A 99 27.59 13.70 -24.12
C GLN A 99 27.15 13.16 -25.48
N GLN A 100 26.17 12.26 -25.48
CA GLN A 100 25.60 11.65 -26.68
C GLN A 100 24.15 11.24 -26.40
N SER A 101 23.25 11.60 -27.31
CA SER A 101 21.85 11.14 -27.27
C SER A 101 21.75 9.71 -27.77
N GLY A 102 20.90 8.91 -27.11
CA GLY A 102 20.49 7.63 -27.64
C GLY A 102 19.39 7.76 -28.70
N GLU A 103 19.08 6.65 -29.35
CA GLU A 103 18.00 6.53 -30.33
C GLU A 103 17.19 5.26 -30.10
N VAL A 104 15.97 5.23 -30.65
CA VAL A 104 15.14 4.01 -30.66
C VAL A 104 15.84 2.96 -31.52
N ALA A 105 16.12 1.81 -30.93
CA ALA A 105 16.65 0.65 -31.63
C ALA A 105 15.51 -0.08 -32.37
N ARG A 106 14.44 -0.40 -31.64
CA ARG A 106 13.23 -1.06 -32.14
C ARG A 106 12.11 -1.05 -31.09
N VAL A 107 10.89 -1.29 -31.54
CA VAL A 107 9.77 -1.69 -30.67
C VAL A 107 9.73 -3.22 -30.60
N VAL A 108 9.83 -3.78 -29.39
CA VAL A 108 9.83 -5.23 -29.15
C VAL A 108 8.41 -5.79 -29.21
N GLY A 109 7.43 -5.03 -28.72
CA GLY A 109 6.02 -5.38 -28.79
C GLY A 109 5.19 -4.82 -27.64
N PRO A 110 3.89 -5.17 -27.58
CA PRO A 110 3.00 -4.66 -26.55
C PRO A 110 3.28 -5.32 -25.19
N VAL A 111 3.22 -4.53 -24.13
CA VAL A 111 3.12 -4.99 -22.75
C VAL A 111 1.76 -4.60 -22.18
N SER A 112 1.13 -5.54 -21.48
CA SER A 112 -0.12 -5.30 -20.75
C SER A 112 0.07 -5.64 -19.28
N ILE A 113 -0.39 -4.77 -18.39
CA ILE A 113 -0.41 -5.02 -16.95
C ILE A 113 -1.82 -4.78 -16.44
N GLU A 114 -2.40 -5.77 -15.77
CA GLU A 114 -3.64 -5.65 -15.02
C GLU A 114 -3.33 -5.73 -13.52
N PHE A 115 -3.47 -4.62 -12.81
CA PHE A 115 -3.25 -4.55 -11.37
C PHE A 115 -4.47 -5.11 -10.61
N GLU A 116 -4.26 -6.13 -9.79
CA GLU A 116 -5.30 -6.68 -8.91
C GLU A 116 -5.37 -5.90 -7.59
N THR A 117 -4.21 -5.45 -7.11
CA THR A 117 -4.05 -4.59 -5.94
C THR A 117 -2.99 -3.52 -6.22
N VAL A 118 -2.69 -2.67 -5.23
CA VAL A 118 -1.58 -1.72 -5.33
C VAL A 118 -0.22 -2.41 -5.52
N THR A 119 -0.11 -3.71 -5.26
CA THR A 119 1.16 -4.46 -5.13
C THR A 119 1.17 -5.79 -5.84
N THR A 120 0.07 -6.18 -6.47
CA THR A 120 -0.06 -7.43 -7.24
C THR A 120 -0.83 -7.19 -8.53
N GLY A 121 -0.58 -8.03 -9.53
CA GLY A 121 -1.29 -8.02 -10.79
C GLY A 121 -0.86 -9.16 -11.70
N LEU A 122 -1.24 -9.02 -12.96
CA LEU A 122 -0.84 -9.89 -14.06
C LEU A 122 -0.09 -9.06 -15.11
N ILE A 123 1.08 -9.51 -15.52
CA ILE A 123 1.85 -8.93 -16.63
C ILE A 123 1.82 -9.88 -17.82
N THR A 124 1.59 -9.33 -19.01
CA THR A 124 1.73 -10.03 -20.29
C THR A 124 2.83 -9.34 -21.07
N LEU A 125 3.94 -10.05 -21.28
CA LEU A 125 5.07 -9.61 -22.10
C LEU A 125 4.87 -10.03 -23.56
N PRO A 126 5.55 -9.37 -24.52
CA PRO A 126 5.46 -9.73 -25.93
C PRO A 126 5.76 -11.22 -26.18
N GLY A 127 4.78 -11.96 -26.70
CA GLY A 127 4.93 -13.37 -27.04
C GLY A 127 4.87 -14.35 -25.87
N GLU A 128 4.56 -13.88 -24.66
CA GLU A 128 4.46 -14.70 -23.45
C GLU A 128 3.03 -14.74 -22.89
N PRO A 129 2.61 -15.84 -22.24
CA PRO A 129 1.34 -15.86 -21.50
C PRO A 129 1.39 -14.90 -20.30
N ALA A 130 0.22 -14.52 -19.79
CA ALA A 130 0.12 -13.72 -18.58
C ALA A 130 0.77 -14.43 -17.39
N GLN A 131 1.59 -13.70 -16.62
CA GLN A 131 2.26 -14.18 -15.42
C GLN A 131 1.88 -13.34 -14.20
N ARG A 132 1.93 -13.95 -13.01
CA ARG A 132 1.80 -13.22 -11.74
C ARG A 132 2.86 -12.14 -11.67
N PHE A 133 2.48 -11.00 -11.12
CA PHE A 133 3.34 -9.84 -11.07
C PHE A 133 3.18 -9.19 -9.70
N SER A 134 4.29 -8.93 -9.01
CA SER A 134 4.23 -8.46 -7.63
C SER A 134 5.32 -7.45 -7.33
N ARG A 135 5.00 -6.45 -6.51
CA ARG A 135 5.96 -5.48 -6.01
C ARG A 135 7.03 -6.22 -5.20
N PHE A 136 8.29 -6.05 -5.61
CA PHE A 136 9.44 -6.67 -4.95
C PHE A 136 9.72 -6.01 -3.59
N GLN A 137 9.80 -6.80 -2.53
CA GLN A 137 10.09 -6.28 -1.20
C GLN A 137 11.56 -6.53 -0.86
N PHE A 138 12.31 -5.45 -0.59
CA PHE A 138 13.73 -5.52 -0.25
C PHE A 138 13.98 -5.83 1.24
N GLU A 139 12.99 -5.60 2.11
CA GLU A 139 13.18 -5.62 3.56
C GLU A 139 12.24 -6.60 4.27
N GLU A 140 12.73 -7.21 5.35
CA GLU A 140 11.88 -7.89 6.34
C GLU A 140 11.23 -6.80 7.19
N HIS A 141 10.03 -6.37 6.82
CA HIS A 141 9.32 -5.29 7.53
C HIS A 141 8.66 -5.80 8.84
N THR A 142 8.68 -7.11 9.10
CA THR A 142 8.01 -7.72 10.26
C THR A 142 8.67 -7.32 11.56
N VAL A 143 10.00 -7.21 11.59
CA VAL A 143 10.75 -6.63 12.72
C VAL A 143 10.30 -5.19 13.01
N ARG A 144 9.91 -4.43 11.97
CA ARG A 144 9.51 -3.02 12.15
C ARG A 144 8.12 -2.84 12.72
N ILE A 145 7.17 -3.66 12.29
CA ILE A 145 5.76 -3.57 12.73
C ILE A 145 5.52 -4.12 14.14
N ASN A 146 6.44 -4.92 14.69
CA ASN A 146 6.34 -5.38 16.07
C ASN A 146 6.70 -4.26 17.08
N GLY A 147 5.74 -3.86 17.91
CA GLY A 147 5.95 -2.85 18.94
C GLY A 147 4.71 -2.07 19.36
N GLY A 148 4.91 -1.10 20.25
CA GLY A 148 3.91 -0.10 20.61
C GLY A 148 4.02 1.13 19.72
N PHE A 149 2.89 1.72 19.35
CA PHE A 149 2.81 2.94 18.55
C PHE A 149 1.76 3.86 19.17
N GLU A 150 2.12 5.14 19.33
CA GLU A 150 1.22 6.16 19.86
C GLU A 150 1.04 7.28 18.82
N GLY A 151 -0.19 7.71 18.63
CA GLY A 151 -0.53 8.72 17.65
C GLY A 151 -2.02 8.99 17.62
N GLN A 152 -2.58 9.02 16.43
CA GLN A 152 -3.96 9.44 16.20
C GLN A 152 -4.64 8.61 15.13
N VAL A 153 -5.97 8.54 15.24
CA VAL A 153 -6.85 7.94 14.23
C VAL A 153 -7.90 8.95 13.79
N VAL A 154 -8.16 8.98 12.48
CA VAL A 154 -9.27 9.73 11.86
C VAL A 154 -10.29 8.73 11.33
N VAL A 155 -11.57 8.93 11.65
CA VAL A 155 -12.67 8.04 11.23
C VAL A 155 -13.55 8.76 10.21
N THR A 156 -13.55 8.27 8.97
CA THR A 156 -14.19 8.97 7.83
C THR A 156 -15.71 9.09 7.88
N ASP A 157 -16.38 8.36 8.77
CA ASP A 157 -17.85 8.32 8.77
C ASP A 157 -18.51 9.43 9.60
N TYR A 158 -17.81 10.01 10.58
CA TYR A 158 -18.48 10.85 11.60
C TYR A 158 -17.65 11.99 12.19
N PHE A 159 -16.31 11.93 12.17
CA PHE A 159 -15.47 12.91 12.89
C PHE A 159 -14.25 13.34 12.07
N VAL A 160 -14.15 14.64 11.79
CA VAL A 160 -12.95 15.27 11.19
C VAL A 160 -11.84 15.51 12.23
N ASN A 161 -12.12 15.34 13.52
CA ASN A 161 -11.13 15.51 14.57
C ASN A 161 -10.41 14.18 14.80
N ALA A 162 -9.09 14.21 14.64
CA ALA A 162 -8.25 13.08 15.00
C ALA A 162 -8.33 12.84 16.51
N VAL A 163 -8.50 11.57 16.90
CA VAL A 163 -8.52 11.17 18.31
C VAL A 163 -7.26 10.39 18.67
N PRO A 164 -6.69 10.54 19.88
CA PRO A 164 -5.51 9.82 20.29
C PRO A 164 -5.73 8.30 20.25
N ALA A 165 -4.74 7.59 19.72
CA ALA A 165 -4.73 6.14 19.63
C ALA A 165 -3.39 5.56 20.07
N TYR A 166 -3.44 4.45 20.79
CA TYR A 166 -2.29 3.59 21.06
C TYR A 166 -2.53 2.21 20.43
N LEU A 167 -1.49 1.67 19.81
CA LEU A 167 -1.50 0.38 19.14
C LEU A 167 -0.35 -0.48 19.68
N GLY A 168 -0.66 -1.65 20.22
CA GLY A 168 0.32 -2.70 20.48
C GLY A 168 0.21 -3.75 19.39
N ILE A 169 1.27 -3.96 18.61
CA ILE A 169 1.27 -4.87 17.47
C ILE A 169 2.25 -6.01 17.71
N SER A 170 1.78 -7.24 17.50
CA SER A 170 2.59 -8.45 17.57
C SER A 170 2.29 -9.39 16.42
N THR A 171 3.33 -10.01 15.86
CA THR A 171 3.22 -10.96 14.75
C THR A 171 3.86 -12.29 15.11
N ARG A 172 3.23 -13.41 14.73
CA ARG A 172 3.79 -14.76 14.91
C ARG A 172 3.31 -15.67 13.79
N ASN A 173 4.22 -16.36 13.10
CA ASN A 173 3.87 -17.37 12.07
C ASN A 173 2.84 -16.88 11.02
N ASN A 174 3.01 -15.64 10.51
CA ASN A 174 2.07 -14.97 9.60
C ASN A 174 0.70 -14.64 10.22
N ASP A 175 0.54 -14.70 11.54
CA ASP A 175 -0.59 -14.14 12.24
C ASP A 175 -0.26 -12.74 12.75
N LEU A 176 -1.25 -11.85 12.70
CA LEU A 176 -1.23 -10.50 13.24
C LEU A 176 -2.17 -10.42 14.44
N GLN A 177 -1.67 -9.84 15.53
CA GLN A 177 -2.49 -9.40 16.65
C GLN A 177 -2.24 -7.91 16.91
N ILE A 178 -3.32 -7.14 17.05
CA ILE A 178 -3.27 -5.72 17.42
C ILE A 178 -4.14 -5.50 18.65
N LEU A 179 -3.56 -4.89 19.69
CA LEU A 179 -4.29 -4.24 20.77
C LEU A 179 -4.43 -2.76 20.45
N GLU A 180 -5.64 -2.31 20.19
CA GLU A 180 -6.00 -0.93 19.91
C GLU A 180 -6.66 -0.29 21.13
N LEU A 181 -6.19 0.92 21.48
CA LEU A 181 -6.77 1.77 22.52
C LEU A 181 -7.05 3.16 21.94
N ILE A 182 -8.32 3.54 21.87
CA ILE A 182 -8.75 4.85 21.35
C ILE A 182 -9.31 5.68 22.50
N ARG A 183 -8.79 6.89 22.70
CA ARG A 183 -9.34 7.84 23.67
C ARG A 183 -10.45 8.66 23.01
N ASN A 184 -11.68 8.44 23.42
CA ASN A 184 -12.84 9.13 22.89
C ASN A 184 -12.93 10.56 23.45
N SER A 185 -13.67 11.42 22.75
CA SER A 185 -13.87 12.82 23.15
C SER A 185 -14.61 12.99 24.49
N ASP A 186 -15.39 11.99 24.91
CA ASP A 186 -16.09 11.94 26.19
C ASP A 186 -15.19 11.51 27.36
N GLY A 187 -13.90 11.28 27.12
CA GLY A 187 -12.92 10.81 28.11
C GLY A 187 -12.93 9.30 28.35
N SER A 188 -13.83 8.55 27.71
CA SER A 188 -13.82 7.09 27.74
C SER A 188 -12.73 6.52 26.82
N THR A 189 -12.33 5.27 27.07
CA THR A 189 -11.38 4.54 26.21
C THR A 189 -12.11 3.36 25.58
N THR A 190 -12.04 3.27 24.25
CA THR A 190 -12.45 2.08 23.50
C THR A 190 -11.24 1.18 23.32
N THR A 191 -11.36 -0.09 23.73
CA THR A 191 -10.31 -1.10 23.53
C THR A 191 -10.77 -2.08 22.47
N CYS A 192 -9.92 -2.39 21.49
CA CYS A 192 -10.18 -3.39 20.47
C CYS A 192 -9.00 -4.37 20.38
N THR A 193 -9.29 -5.67 20.33
CA THR A 193 -8.31 -6.71 19.98
C THR A 193 -8.61 -7.21 18.58
N LEU A 194 -7.65 -7.07 17.67
CA LEU A 194 -7.72 -7.56 16.30
C LEU A 194 -6.85 -8.80 16.18
N THR A 195 -7.35 -9.84 15.53
CA THR A 195 -6.61 -11.06 15.21
C THR A 195 -6.91 -11.48 13.78
N GLY A 196 -5.86 -11.69 12.98
CA GLY A 196 -6.00 -12.03 11.57
C GLY A 196 -4.69 -12.50 10.96
N ASN A 197 -4.68 -12.67 9.64
CA ASN A 197 -3.45 -13.00 8.92
C ASN A 197 -2.56 -11.76 8.76
N LEU A 198 -1.28 -11.99 8.50
CA LEU A 198 -0.31 -11.00 8.07
C LEU A 198 0.18 -11.39 6.68
N GLU A 199 -0.16 -10.59 5.69
CA GLU A 199 0.26 -10.78 4.32
C GLU A 199 1.15 -9.63 3.89
N VAL A 200 2.28 -9.97 3.26
CA VAL A 200 3.11 -9.00 2.56
C VAL A 200 2.27 -8.31 1.47
N ALA A 201 2.30 -6.98 1.45
CA ALA A 201 1.60 -6.16 0.47
C ALA A 201 2.46 -4.96 0.09
N GLY A 202 3.46 -5.19 -0.79
CA GLY A 202 4.33 -4.14 -1.33
C GLY A 202 5.44 -3.72 -0.38
N ASP A 203 5.50 -2.42 -0.11
CA ASP A 203 6.34 -1.78 0.90
C ASP A 203 5.74 -1.84 2.32
N GLY A 204 4.84 -2.79 2.56
CA GLY A 204 4.13 -2.94 3.83
C GLY A 204 3.36 -4.24 3.91
N PHE A 205 2.29 -4.21 4.70
CA PHE A 205 1.45 -5.37 4.95
C PHE A 205 -0.03 -5.10 4.74
N ALA A 206 -0.76 -6.18 4.51
CA ALA A 206 -2.21 -6.25 4.57
C ALA A 206 -2.63 -7.31 5.60
N SER A 207 -3.85 -7.17 6.11
CA SER A 207 -4.41 -8.12 7.06
C SER A 207 -5.93 -8.18 6.93
N ASN A 208 -6.48 -9.37 7.08
CA ASN A 208 -7.90 -9.64 7.19
C ASN A 208 -8.11 -10.53 8.43
N GLY A 209 -9.15 -10.24 9.19
CA GLY A 209 -9.37 -10.98 10.43
C GLY A 209 -10.63 -10.56 11.16
N ILE A 210 -10.66 -10.84 12.46
CA ILE A 210 -11.74 -10.52 13.36
C ILE A 210 -11.25 -9.54 14.42
N ALA A 211 -12.05 -8.53 14.69
CA ALA A 211 -11.85 -7.58 15.76
C ALA A 211 -12.91 -7.77 16.85
N PHE A 212 -12.49 -7.61 18.09
CA PHE A 212 -13.33 -7.68 19.27
C PHE A 212 -13.13 -6.40 20.08
N CYS A 213 -14.17 -5.58 20.23
CA CYS A 213 -14.07 -4.28 20.88
C CYS A 213 -14.95 -4.19 22.13
N ASP A 214 -14.38 -3.64 23.19
CA ASP A 214 -15.10 -3.23 24.39
C ASP A 214 -15.80 -1.90 24.10
N LYS A 215 -17.14 -1.88 24.14
CA LYS A 215 -17.91 -0.64 24.03
C LYS A 215 -18.15 -0.08 25.43
N PRO A 216 -17.77 1.18 25.74
CA PRO A 216 -18.27 1.84 26.94
C PRO A 216 -19.79 2.01 26.77
N ASN A 217 -20.57 1.28 27.56
CA ASN A 217 -22.05 1.39 27.67
C ASN A 217 -22.92 0.59 26.68
N SER A 218 -22.43 -0.50 26.09
CA SER A 218 -23.33 -1.52 25.53
C SER A 218 -22.77 -2.92 25.81
N TRP A 219 -23.65 -3.92 25.84
CA TRP A 219 -23.32 -5.34 25.97
C TRP A 219 -22.07 -5.67 25.12
N ALA A 220 -20.97 -6.02 25.79
CA ALA A 220 -19.73 -6.44 25.16
C ALA A 220 -20.01 -7.63 24.24
N GLY A 221 -19.42 -7.68 23.03
CA GLY A 221 -19.46 -8.95 22.29
C GLY A 221 -19.32 -8.97 20.78
N ASP A 222 -19.47 -7.84 20.06
CA ASP A 222 -19.55 -7.93 18.60
C ASP A 222 -18.18 -8.19 17.97
N ARG A 223 -17.98 -9.45 17.56
CA ARG A 223 -16.91 -9.84 16.64
C ARG A 223 -17.23 -9.27 15.26
N MET A 224 -16.39 -8.37 14.77
CA MET A 224 -16.55 -7.77 13.46
C MET A 224 -15.39 -8.16 12.55
N PRO A 225 -15.64 -8.54 11.29
CA PRO A 225 -14.56 -8.73 10.35
C PRO A 225 -13.83 -7.40 10.13
N TYR A 226 -12.53 -7.43 9.93
CA TYR A 226 -11.76 -6.26 9.57
C TYR A 226 -10.89 -6.51 8.33
N ARG A 227 -10.52 -5.41 7.67
CA ARG A 227 -9.48 -5.37 6.65
C ARG A 227 -8.54 -4.21 6.89
N ILE A 228 -7.24 -4.49 6.92
CA ILE A 228 -6.16 -3.51 6.97
C ILE A 228 -5.45 -3.49 5.62
N THR A 229 -5.18 -2.30 5.10
CA THR A 229 -4.28 -2.05 3.98
C THR A 229 -3.26 -1.00 4.35
N ASP A 230 -2.15 -0.94 3.62
CA ASP A 230 -1.08 0.03 3.82
C ASP A 230 -0.52 0.02 5.26
N LEU A 231 -0.46 -1.15 5.92
CA LEU A 231 0.15 -1.29 7.25
C LEU A 231 1.67 -1.18 7.13
N LYS A 232 2.23 -0.06 7.58
CA LYS A 232 3.64 0.28 7.37
C LYS A 232 4.27 0.89 8.61
N VAL A 233 5.55 0.58 8.80
CA VAL A 233 6.45 1.29 9.71
C VAL A 233 7.72 1.59 8.94
N ASP A 234 8.05 2.87 8.79
CA ASP A 234 9.27 3.29 8.10
C ASP A 234 10.53 3.11 8.97
N GLU A 235 11.70 3.38 8.41
CA GLU A 235 12.98 3.30 9.12
C GLU A 235 13.11 4.26 10.32
N TYR A 236 12.23 5.26 10.43
CA TYR A 236 12.19 6.21 11.55
C TYR A 236 11.16 5.81 12.62
N GLY A 237 10.47 4.68 12.44
CA GLY A 237 9.42 4.22 13.34
C GLY A 237 8.10 4.97 13.19
N SER A 238 7.87 5.63 12.06
CA SER A 238 6.58 6.24 11.73
C SER A 238 5.62 5.17 11.23
N PHE A 239 4.48 5.04 11.91
CA PHE A 239 3.45 4.07 11.62
C PHE A 239 2.32 4.69 10.81
N SER A 240 1.86 3.98 9.79
CA SER A 240 0.61 4.29 9.09
C SER A 240 -0.17 3.03 8.75
N ALA A 241 -1.50 3.14 8.75
CA ALA A 241 -2.39 2.06 8.34
C ALA A 241 -3.78 2.59 7.95
N ARG A 242 -4.47 1.83 7.10
CA ARG A 242 -5.90 2.02 6.81
C ARG A 242 -6.66 0.80 7.26
N LEU A 243 -7.60 0.99 8.18
CA LEU A 243 -8.39 -0.10 8.77
C LEU A 243 -9.87 0.12 8.48
N ARG A 244 -10.56 -0.94 8.07
CA ARG A 244 -12.01 -0.97 7.93
C ARG A 244 -12.59 -2.08 8.79
N TYR A 245 -13.62 -1.77 9.56
CA TYR A 245 -14.44 -2.75 10.27
C TYR A 245 -15.73 -3.03 9.51
N GLY A 246 -16.01 -4.29 9.17
CA GLY A 246 -17.19 -4.71 8.44
C GLY A 246 -17.45 -3.87 7.19
N SER A 247 -18.67 -3.38 7.06
CA SER A 247 -19.10 -2.43 6.02
C SER A 247 -18.99 -0.95 6.45
N GLY A 248 -18.31 -0.66 7.56
CA GLY A 248 -18.09 0.70 8.05
C GLY A 248 -17.04 1.46 7.24
N GLY A 249 -16.76 2.68 7.66
CA GLY A 249 -15.77 3.56 7.05
C GLY A 249 -14.33 3.15 7.29
N VAL A 250 -13.47 3.88 6.60
CA VAL A 250 -12.02 3.71 6.71
C VAL A 250 -11.51 4.58 7.85
N ARG A 251 -10.77 3.94 8.74
CA ARG A 251 -9.97 4.58 9.78
C ARG A 251 -8.54 4.75 9.29
N TYR A 252 -8.01 5.96 9.42
CA TYR A 252 -6.65 6.30 9.02
C TYR A 252 -5.81 6.50 10.27
N TYR A 253 -4.79 5.67 10.43
CA TYR A 253 -3.87 5.75 11.56
C TYR A 253 -2.57 6.42 11.12
N THR A 254 -2.08 7.30 11.97
CA THR A 254 -0.73 7.87 11.90
C THR A 254 -0.16 7.88 13.31
N ALA A 255 0.96 7.21 13.54
CA ALA A 255 1.56 7.09 14.86
C ALA A 255 3.09 7.03 14.80
N SER A 256 3.74 7.06 15.95
CA SER A 256 5.19 6.88 16.07
C SER A 256 5.49 5.77 17.08
N CYS A 257 6.58 5.04 16.86
CA CYS A 257 6.95 3.94 17.74
C CYS A 257 7.31 4.41 19.14
N THR A 258 6.81 3.68 20.13
CA THR A 258 7.07 3.88 21.55
C THR A 258 7.82 2.68 22.13
N ALA A 259 8.93 2.93 22.82
CA ALA A 259 9.71 1.93 23.53
C ALA A 259 9.23 1.71 24.99
N GLY A 260 8.10 2.33 25.37
CA GLY A 260 7.51 2.29 26.71
C GLY A 260 7.53 3.66 27.41
N VAL A 261 7.21 3.67 28.70
CA VAL A 261 7.33 4.87 29.54
C VAL A 261 8.71 4.84 30.22
N VAL A 262 9.63 5.68 29.76
CA VAL A 262 10.77 6.07 30.61
C VAL A 262 10.27 7.25 31.45
N ILE A 263 10.51 7.20 32.76
CA ILE A 263 9.94 8.11 33.76
C ILE A 263 9.77 9.54 33.23
N GLY A 264 8.50 9.96 33.04
CA GLY A 264 8.12 11.34 32.70
C GLY A 264 8.07 11.72 31.21
N SER A 265 8.44 10.84 30.27
CA SER A 265 8.31 11.10 28.83
C SER A 265 8.08 9.82 28.01
N PRO A 266 7.23 9.87 26.96
CA PRO A 266 7.12 8.73 26.05
C PRO A 266 8.48 8.48 25.41
N SER A 267 9.08 7.30 25.64
CA SER A 267 10.34 6.97 24.98
C SER A 267 10.03 6.55 23.55
N ARG A 268 10.63 7.23 22.58
CA ARG A 268 10.57 6.80 21.19
C ARG A 268 11.48 5.59 20.99
N CYS A 269 11.10 4.70 20.09
CA CYS A 269 11.99 3.62 19.67
C CYS A 269 13.27 4.22 19.07
N SER A 270 14.42 3.66 19.45
CA SER A 270 15.69 4.15 18.91
C SER A 270 15.79 3.74 17.43
N PRO A 271 16.35 4.59 16.55
CA PRO A 271 16.50 4.27 15.12
C PRO A 271 17.30 2.98 14.87
N GLN A 272 18.17 2.59 15.81
CA GLN A 272 18.91 1.32 15.78
C GLN A 272 17.98 0.10 15.79
N LYS A 273 16.78 0.19 16.37
CA LYS A 273 15.74 -0.84 16.28
C LYS A 273 15.35 -1.13 14.82
N TYR A 274 15.50 -0.15 13.95
CA TYR A 274 15.11 -0.21 12.53
C TYR A 274 16.29 -0.31 11.58
N GLY A 275 17.49 -0.54 12.13
CA GLY A 275 18.72 -0.74 11.35
C GLY A 275 19.47 0.56 11.02
N LEU A 276 19.06 1.71 11.58
CA LEU A 276 19.78 2.98 11.42
C LEU A 276 20.79 3.17 12.56
N ASP A 277 22.05 3.44 12.23
CA ASP A 277 23.08 3.79 13.19
C ASP A 277 23.18 5.32 13.42
N ALA A 278 24.09 5.76 14.29
CA ALA A 278 24.25 7.17 14.62
C ALA A 278 24.89 8.00 13.49
N ASN A 279 25.54 7.35 12.52
CA ASN A 279 26.11 7.98 11.33
C ASN A 279 25.03 8.16 10.25
N ASP A 280 24.06 7.24 10.16
CA ASP A 280 22.91 7.33 9.23
C ASP A 280 21.98 8.51 9.52
N LEU A 281 22.06 9.08 10.73
CA LEU A 281 21.23 10.21 11.18
C LEU A 281 21.87 11.59 10.95
N ARG A 282 23.03 11.64 10.27
CA ARG A 282 23.70 12.90 9.90
C ARG A 282 23.39 13.21 8.44
N GLU A 283 22.43 14.10 8.21
CA GLU A 283 22.20 14.72 6.89
C GLU A 283 23.34 15.66 6.48
#